data_AF-A0A101TLG5-F1
#
_entry.id   AF-A0A101TLG5-F1
#
_cell.length_a   1.000
_cell.length_b   1.000
_cell.length_c   1.000
_cell.angle_alpha   90.00
_cell.angle_beta   90.00
_cell.angle_gamma   90.00
#
_symmetry.space_group_name_H-M   'P 1'
#
loop_
_entity.id
_entity.type
_entity.pdbx_description
1 polymer ?
#
loop_
_entity_poly.entity_id
_entity_poly.type
_entity_poly.pdbx_seq_one_letter_code
_entity_poly.pdbx_strand_id
1 'polypeptide(L)' 'MTDKSPKRLSVRRDEKLSRALRVIGHTDMNDSDATKWALNLAANILELAWVNGHEKLGAIPDVRVYYRTKDSV' A
#
# COMPACT_ATOMS: atom_id res chain seq x y z
N MET A 1 -20.43 -9.52 22.37
CA MET A 1 -19.98 -9.20 21.00
C MET A 1 -18.94 -8.09 21.11
N THR A 2 -17.68 -8.36 20.77
CA THR A 2 -16.58 -7.39 20.86
C THR A 2 -16.69 -6.36 19.76
N ASP A 3 -16.92 -5.10 20.15
CA ASP A 3 -16.87 -3.92 19.30
C ASP A 3 -15.47 -3.77 18.70
N LYS A 4 -15.33 -4.01 17.39
CA LYS A 4 -14.08 -3.79 16.63
C LYS A 4 -14.19 -2.45 15.94
N SER A 5 -14.23 -1.37 16.73
CA SER A 5 -14.17 -0.02 16.18
C SER A 5 -12.87 0.11 15.36
N PRO A 6 -12.91 0.65 14.13
CA PRO A 6 -11.72 0.78 13.29
C PRO A 6 -10.65 1.58 14.03
N LYS A 7 -9.47 0.98 14.23
CA LYS A 7 -8.35 1.70 14.85
C LYS A 7 -8.02 2.90 13.97
N ARG A 8 -8.06 4.09 14.57
CA ARG A 8 -7.64 5.34 13.92
C ARG A 8 -6.13 5.24 13.69
N LEU A 9 -5.74 4.87 12.48
CA LEU A 9 -4.34 4.76 12.08
C LEU A 9 -3.78 6.17 11.86
N SER A 10 -3.02 6.68 12.83
CA SER A 10 -2.14 7.82 12.59
C SER A 10 -0.84 7.28 11.98
N VAL A 11 -0.58 7.64 10.72
CA VAL A 11 0.69 7.29 10.08
C VAL A 11 1.74 8.27 10.58
N ARG A 12 2.69 7.79 11.39
CA ARG A 12 3.85 8.59 11.78
C ARG A 12 4.74 8.75 10.55
N ARG A 13 5.07 10.00 10.20
CA ARG A 13 6.02 10.29 9.12
C ARG A 13 7.41 9.88 9.59
N ASP A 14 7.88 8.73 9.13
CA ASP A 14 9.25 8.27 9.32
C ASP A 14 10.07 8.47 8.05
N GLU A 15 11.36 8.13 8.10
CA GLU A 15 12.27 8.28 6.96
C GLU A 15 11.86 7.41 5.77
N LYS A 16 11.25 6.25 6.01
CA LYS A 16 10.79 5.33 4.95
C LYS A 16 9.60 5.94 4.20
N LEU A 17 8.61 6.46 4.92
CA LEU A 17 7.47 7.16 4.31
C LEU A 17 7.93 8.41 3.56
N SER A 18 8.89 9.16 4.13
CA SER A 18 9.44 10.36 3.48
C SER A 18 10.12 10.03 2.16
N ARG A 19 10.89 8.93 2.11
CA ARG A 19 11.49 8.42 0.86
C ARG A 19 10.42 7.99 -0.15
N ALA A 20 9.39 7.26 0.29
CA ALA A 20 8.32 6.81 -0.59
C ALA A 20 7.56 8.01 -1.21
N LEU A 21 7.21 9.01 -0.41
CA LEU A 21 6.59 10.24 -0.90
C LEU A 21 7.49 10.99 -1.88
N ARG A 22 8.80 11.05 -1.65
CA ARG A 22 9.75 11.66 -2.61
C ARG A 22 9.78 10.93 -3.96
N VAL A 23 9.73 9.58 -3.93
CA VAL A 23 9.68 8.78 -5.16
C VAL A 23 8.40 9.04 -5.93
N ILE A 24 7.25 9.09 -5.24
CA ILE A 24 5.98 9.40 -5.88
C ILE A 24 5.96 10.85 -6.36
N GLY A 25 6.60 11.79 -5.68
CA GLY A 25 6.73 13.17 -6.14
C GLY A 25 7.40 13.33 -7.51
N HIS A 26 8.13 12.33 -8.00
CA HIS A 26 8.65 12.33 -9.37
C HIS A 26 7.58 12.11 -10.45
N THR A 27 6.34 11.76 -10.07
CA THR A 27 5.21 11.58 -11.00
C THR A 27 4.31 12.81 -11.11
N ASP A 28 4.75 13.96 -10.57
CA ASP A 28 3.98 15.22 -10.46
C ASP A 28 2.66 15.09 -9.68
N MET A 29 2.47 13.97 -8.97
CA MET A 29 1.31 13.74 -8.11
C MET A 29 1.51 14.43 -6.76
N ASN A 30 0.49 15.12 -6.26
CA ASN A 30 0.54 15.73 -4.93
C ASN A 30 0.54 14.67 -3.82
N ASP A 31 1.09 15.01 -2.63
CA ASP A 31 1.22 14.09 -1.49
C ASP A 31 -0.09 13.41 -1.08
N SER A 32 -1.23 14.09 -1.19
CA SER A 32 -2.55 13.58 -0.80
C SER A 32 -3.02 12.48 -1.76
N ASP A 33 -2.95 12.75 -3.06
CA ASP A 33 -3.38 11.81 -4.10
C ASP A 33 -2.39 10.64 -4.21
N ALA A 34 -1.09 10.91 -4.03
CA ALA A 34 -0.06 9.89 -3.88
C ALA A 34 -0.38 8.91 -2.73
N THR A 35 -0.77 9.45 -1.58
CA THR A 35 -1.13 8.64 -0.40
C THR A 35 -2.40 7.84 -0.66
N LYS A 36 -3.44 8.44 -1.25
CA LYS A 36 -4.67 7.72 -1.63
C LYS A 36 -4.39 6.60 -2.63
N TRP A 37 -3.59 6.87 -3.64
CA TRP A 37 -3.20 5.89 -4.66
C TRP A 37 -2.46 4.70 -4.02
N ALA A 38 -1.47 4.96 -3.17
CA ALA A 38 -0.73 3.92 -2.46
C ALA A 38 -1.62 3.08 -1.54
N LEU A 39 -2.54 3.71 -0.81
CA LEU A 39 -3.51 3.02 0.05
C LEU A 39 -4.49 2.16 -0.75
N ASN A 40 -5.01 2.67 -1.88
CA ASN A 40 -5.89 1.91 -2.77
C ASN A 40 -5.18 0.68 -3.36
N LEU A 41 -3.93 0.85 -3.80
CA LEU A 41 -3.14 -0.27 -4.31
C LEU A 41 -2.93 -1.34 -3.24
N ALA A 42 -2.55 -0.94 -2.03
CA ALA A 42 -2.36 -1.86 -0.91
C ALA A 42 -3.68 -2.59 -0.55
N ALA A 43 -4.80 -1.87 -0.46
CA ALA A 43 -6.11 -2.45 -0.17
C ALA A 43 -6.53 -3.50 -1.23
N ASN A 44 -6.34 -3.20 -2.52
CA ASN A 44 -6.67 -4.13 -3.60
C ASN A 44 -5.80 -5.39 -3.56
N ILE A 45 -4.50 -5.26 -3.24
CA ILE A 45 -3.60 -6.41 -3.07
C ILE A 45 -4.04 -7.28 -1.90
N LEU A 46 -4.41 -6.68 -0.76
CA LEU A 46 -4.94 -7.39 0.40
C LEU A 46 -6.21 -8.16 0.07
N GLU A 47 -7.17 -7.49 -0.58
CA GLU A 47 -8.43 -8.09 -0.99
C GLU A 47 -8.20 -9.28 -1.92
N LEU A 48 -7.35 -9.12 -2.94
CA LEU A 48 -7.00 -10.20 -3.86
C LEU A 48 -6.36 -11.39 -3.14
N ALA A 49 -5.47 -11.13 -2.16
CA ALA A 49 -4.84 -12.20 -1.39
C ALA A 49 -5.88 -13.00 -0.58
N TRP A 50 -6.85 -12.33 0.04
CA TRP A 50 -7.91 -12.99 0.81
C TRP A 50 -8.89 -13.76 -0.07
N VAL A 51 -9.37 -13.15 -1.16
CA VAL A 51 -10.36 -13.75 -2.07
C VAL A 51 -9.80 -15.00 -2.74
N ASN A 52 -8.50 -15.01 -3.07
CA ASN A 52 -7.85 -16.17 -3.70
C ASN A 52 -7.29 -17.18 -2.69
N GLY A 53 -7.52 -16.99 -1.39
CA GLY A 53 -7.09 -17.93 -0.34
C GLY A 53 -5.58 -17.99 -0.12
N HIS A 54 -4.82 -17.03 -0.64
CA HIS A 54 -3.38 -16.90 -0.37
C HIS A 54 -3.13 -16.44 1.07
N GLU A 55 -4.08 -15.73 1.67
CA GLU A 55 -3.99 -15.22 3.03
C GLU A 55 -5.31 -15.34 3.80
N LYS A 56 -5.21 -15.41 5.13
CA LYS A 56 -6.40 -15.36 6.00
C LYS A 56 -6.93 -13.94 6.10
N LEU A 57 -8.25 -13.78 6.20
CA LEU A 57 -8.89 -12.48 6.38
C LEU A 57 -8.31 -11.75 7.61
N GLY A 58 -7.82 -10.52 7.41
CA GLY A 58 -7.17 -9.72 8.44
C GLY A 58 -5.67 -9.98 8.63
N ALA A 59 -5.07 -10.91 7.87
CA ALA A 59 -3.62 -11.02 7.77
C ALA A 59 -3.04 -9.87 6.94
N ILE A 60 -1.82 -9.44 7.29
CA ILE A 60 -1.03 -8.49 6.51
C ILE A 60 0.00 -9.31 5.72
N PRO A 61 -0.14 -9.43 4.39
CA PRO A 61 0.77 -10.18 3.53
C PRO A 61 2.11 -9.47 3.41
N ASP A 62 3.18 -10.27 3.39
CA ASP A 62 4.49 -9.83 2.93
C ASP A 62 4.55 -9.97 1.40
N VAL A 63 4.42 -8.84 0.70
CA VAL A 63 4.37 -8.80 -0.77
C VAL A 63 5.67 -8.22 -1.33
N ARG A 64 6.35 -9.00 -2.17
CA ARG A 64 7.45 -8.50 -3.01
C ARG A 64 6.94 -8.14 -4.39
N VAL A 65 7.05 -6.85 -4.73
CA VAL A 65 6.72 -6.33 -6.06
C VAL A 65 7.99 -6.27 -6.90
N TYR A 66 7.95 -6.90 -8.08
CA TYR A 66 8.99 -6.78 -9.10
C TYR A 66 8.42 -6.02 -10.29
N TYR A 67 9.15 -5.02 -10.78
CA TYR A 67 8.84 -4.38 -12.05
C TYR A 67 9.81 -4.87 -13.12
N ARG A 68 9.30 -5.08 -14.34
CA ARG A 68 10.12 -5.27 -15.54
C ARG A 68 10.01 -4.00 -16.36
N THR A 69 11.12 -3.34 -16.61
CA THR A 69 11.19 -2.23 -17.56
C THR A 69 10.94 -2.76 -18.96
N LYS A 70 10.08 -2.10 -19.73
CA LYS A 70 9.74 -2.52 -21.09
C LYS A 70 10.92 -2.42 -22.06
N ASP A 71 11.98 -1.70 -21.70
CA ASP A 71 13.10 -1.36 -22.58
C ASP A 71 14.34 -2.26 -22.38
N SER A 72 14.13 -3.51 -21.95
CA SER A 72 15.19 -4.52 -21.92
C SER A 72 15.12 -5.41 -23.17
N VAL A 73 15.24 -4.82 -24.36
CA VAL A 73 15.59 -5.49 -25.63
C VAL A 73 16.49 -4.56 -26.42
#